data_AF-A0A7S0T3U3-F1
#
_entry.id   AF-A0A7S0T3U3-F1
#
_cell.length_a   1.000
_cell.length_b   1.000
_cell.length_c   1.000
_cell.angle_alpha   90.00
_cell.angle_beta   90.00
_cell.angle_gamma   90.00
#
_symmetry.space_group_name_H-M   'P 1'
#
loop_
_entity.id
_entity.type
_entity.pdbx_description
1 polymer ?
#
loop_
_entity_poly.entity_id
_entity_poly.type
_entity_poly.pdbx_seq_one_letter_code
_entity_poly.pdbx_strand_id
1 'polypeptide(L)'
;GELRRCHTLRGEMHHFIANLQYYVMFEVLEGSWQVFTREMDDAKDLDALIAAHDRYLDTILQKGLLGPKSQLLTHTLSTLFEVILRFRGFADRLYEAARDATMRRQLAQLRVEQRAEESRWGSLPGEDAAGGDGLLSDDFVEEMKT
;
A
#
# COMPACT_ATOMS: atom_id res chain seq x y z
N GLY A 1 -19.28 5.65 0.04
CA GLY A 1 -18.37 6.80 0.20
C GLY A 1 -16.97 6.35 0.51
N GLU A 2 -16.79 5.66 1.63
CA GLU A 2 -15.47 5.34 2.21
C GLU A 2 -14.63 4.36 1.39
N LEU A 3 -15.20 3.31 0.78
CA LEU A 3 -14.44 2.40 -0.09
C LEU A 3 -13.80 3.11 -1.31
N ARG A 4 -14.48 4.12 -1.86
CA ARG A 4 -13.95 4.93 -2.96
C ARG A 4 -12.77 5.78 -2.48
N ARG A 5 -12.87 6.37 -1.30
CA ARG A 5 -11.78 7.15 -0.68
C ARG A 5 -10.56 6.26 -0.42
N CYS A 6 -10.78 5.07 0.12
CA CYS A 6 -9.73 4.06 0.32
C CYS A 6 -9.04 3.71 -1.01
N HIS A 7 -9.81 3.50 -2.07
CA HIS A 7 -9.27 3.22 -3.40
C HIS A 7 -8.44 4.40 -3.95
N THR A 8 -8.91 5.64 -3.79
CA THR A 8 -8.16 6.84 -4.20
C THR A 8 -6.85 6.97 -3.44
N LEU A 9 -6.89 6.85 -2.11
CA LEU A 9 -5.71 6.94 -1.26
C LEU A 9 -4.67 5.85 -1.61
N ARG A 10 -5.13 4.63 -1.88
CA ARG A 10 -4.26 3.55 -2.37
C ARG A 10 -3.55 3.94 -3.68
N GLY A 11 -4.28 4.57 -4.61
CA GLY A 11 -3.71 5.08 -5.86
C GLY A 11 -2.65 6.14 -5.62
N GLU A 12 -2.92 7.11 -4.75
CA GLU A 12 -1.96 8.17 -4.37
C GLU A 12 -0.69 7.59 -3.74
N MET A 13 -0.83 6.64 -2.81
CA MET A 13 0.30 5.94 -2.19
C MET A 13 1.13 5.16 -3.23
N HIS A 14 0.47 4.49 -4.17
CA HIS A 14 1.15 3.78 -5.25
C HIS A 14 1.93 4.73 -6.17
N HIS A 15 1.32 5.85 -6.58
CA HIS A 15 2.00 6.86 -7.39
C HIS A 15 3.20 7.46 -6.69
N PHE A 16 3.08 7.74 -5.39
CA PHE A 16 4.20 8.22 -4.59
C PHE A 16 5.38 7.23 -4.61
N ILE A 17 5.11 5.94 -4.35
CA ILE A 17 6.15 4.89 -4.34
C ILE A 17 6.80 4.77 -5.72
N ALA A 18 5.99 4.73 -6.79
CA ALA A 18 6.51 4.61 -8.15
C ALA A 18 7.42 5.79 -8.52
N ASN A 19 7.01 7.02 -8.22
CA ASN A 19 7.82 8.21 -8.48
C ASN A 19 9.15 8.19 -7.73
N LEU A 20 9.14 7.73 -6.47
CA LEU A 20 10.36 7.61 -5.68
C LEU A 20 11.29 6.52 -6.23
N GLN A 21 10.74 5.38 -6.66
CA GLN A 21 11.51 4.32 -7.32
C GLN A 21 12.14 4.83 -8.62
N TYR A 22 11.39 5.58 -9.43
CA TYR A 22 11.92 6.18 -10.66
C TYR A 22 13.04 7.18 -10.39
N TYR A 23 12.89 8.02 -9.35
CA TYR A 23 13.96 8.92 -8.93
C TYR A 23 15.23 8.15 -8.56
N VAL A 24 15.13 7.12 -7.71
CA VAL A 24 16.31 6.33 -7.31
C VAL A 24 16.94 5.62 -8.52
N MET A 25 16.14 5.02 -9.39
CA MET A 25 16.66 4.26 -10.52
C MET A 25 17.31 5.17 -11.58
N PHE A 26 16.65 6.25 -12.00
CA PHE A 26 17.10 7.05 -13.13
C PHE A 26 17.95 8.26 -12.73
N GLU A 27 17.52 9.02 -11.73
CA GLU A 27 18.23 10.24 -11.33
C GLU A 27 19.44 9.92 -10.45
N VAL A 28 19.32 8.95 -9.54
CA VAL A 28 20.40 8.58 -8.63
C VAL A 28 21.33 7.57 -9.29
N LEU A 29 20.86 6.37 -9.62
CA LEU A 29 21.73 5.28 -10.07
C LEU A 29 22.23 5.49 -11.50
N GLU A 30 21.32 5.54 -12.48
CA GLU A 30 21.69 5.67 -13.89
C GLU A 30 22.48 6.98 -14.15
N GLY A 31 21.97 8.11 -13.66
CA GLY A 31 22.62 9.41 -13.82
C GLY A 31 24.03 9.46 -13.21
N SER A 32 24.24 8.89 -12.01
CA SER A 32 25.57 8.90 -11.39
C SER A 32 26.51 7.88 -12.04
N TRP A 33 25.99 6.74 -12.49
CA TRP A 33 26.77 5.72 -13.20
C TRP A 33 27.35 6.25 -14.51
N GLN A 34 26.56 7.01 -15.28
CA GLN A 34 27.03 7.63 -16.51
C GLN A 34 28.18 8.62 -16.26
N VAL A 35 28.13 9.38 -15.16
CA VAL A 35 29.23 10.28 -14.77
C VAL A 35 30.47 9.48 -14.40
N PHE A 36 30.31 8.48 -13.52
CA PHE A 36 31.42 7.64 -13.07
C PHE A 36 32.12 6.92 -14.22
N THR A 37 31.36 6.39 -15.19
CA THR A 37 31.92 5.69 -16.35
C THR A 37 32.83 6.60 -17.17
N ARG A 38 32.45 7.88 -17.36
CA ARG A 38 33.31 8.87 -18.04
C ARG A 38 34.56 9.18 -17.24
N GLU A 39 34.42 9.40 -15.92
CA GLU A 39 35.58 9.66 -15.05
C GLU A 39 36.55 8.45 -15.00
N MET A 40 36.02 7.23 -15.09
CA MET A 40 36.79 6.00 -15.18
C MET A 40 37.56 5.92 -16.50
N ASP A 41 36.92 6.25 -17.63
CA ASP A 41 37.58 6.25 -18.95
C ASP A 41 38.70 7.32 -19.04
N ASP A 42 38.54 8.44 -18.34
CA ASP A 42 39.51 9.54 -18.30
C ASP A 42 40.65 9.31 -17.27
N ALA A 43 40.54 8.31 -16.40
CA ALA A 43 41.51 8.05 -15.33
C ALA A 43 42.85 7.55 -15.89
N LYS A 44 43.95 8.22 -15.50
CA LYS A 44 45.30 7.93 -16.02
C LYS A 44 46.09 6.92 -15.19
N ASP A 45 45.70 6.76 -13.94
CA ASP A 45 46.33 5.88 -12.97
C ASP A 45 45.27 5.33 -11.98
N LEU A 46 45.72 4.41 -11.12
CA LEU A 46 44.86 3.75 -10.15
C LEU A 46 44.32 4.73 -9.10
N ASP A 47 45.10 5.73 -8.71
CA ASP A 47 44.68 6.70 -7.69
C ASP A 47 43.56 7.60 -8.22
N ALA A 48 43.64 8.02 -9.48
CA ALA A 48 42.57 8.75 -10.15
C ALA A 48 41.28 7.93 -10.25
N LEU A 49 41.39 6.63 -10.54
CA LEU A 49 40.25 5.71 -10.60
C LEU A 49 39.60 5.53 -9.22
N ILE A 50 40.40 5.33 -8.17
CA ILE A 50 39.91 5.22 -6.78
C ILE A 50 39.16 6.51 -6.39
N ALA A 51 39.75 7.68 -6.69
CA ALA A 51 39.13 8.95 -6.38
C ALA A 51 37.79 9.17 -7.13
N ALA A 52 37.69 8.73 -8.39
CA ALA A 52 36.44 8.76 -9.15
C ALA A 52 35.37 7.86 -8.54
N HIS A 53 35.77 6.66 -8.10
CA HIS A 53 34.87 5.73 -7.44
C HIS A 53 34.37 6.25 -6.09
N ASP A 54 35.24 6.84 -5.27
CA ASP A 54 34.85 7.43 -3.99
C ASP A 54 33.86 8.59 -4.18
N ARG A 55 34.07 9.43 -5.21
CA ARG A 55 33.11 10.49 -5.60
C ARG A 55 31.77 9.91 -6.04
N TYR A 56 31.78 8.84 -6.84
CA TYR A 56 30.57 8.15 -7.26
C TYR A 56 29.77 7.64 -6.05
N LEU A 57 30.43 6.97 -5.11
CA LEU A 57 29.80 6.46 -3.90
C LEU A 57 29.21 7.58 -3.03
N ASP A 58 29.95 8.65 -2.77
CA ASP A 58 29.44 9.79 -2.00
C ASP A 58 28.23 10.43 -2.72
N THR A 59 28.30 10.54 -4.05
CA THR A 59 27.21 11.08 -4.87
C THR A 59 25.94 10.24 -4.76
N ILE A 60 26.01 8.92 -4.92
CA ILE A 60 24.82 8.06 -4.82
C ILE A 60 24.27 7.99 -3.39
N LEU A 61 25.12 8.09 -2.36
CA LEU A 61 24.67 8.15 -0.97
C LEU A 61 23.93 9.45 -0.67
N GLN A 62 24.45 10.58 -1.13
CA GLN A 62 23.81 11.88 -0.94
C GLN A 62 22.50 11.99 -1.73
N LYS A 63 22.54 11.72 -3.04
CA LYS A 63 21.36 11.77 -3.93
C LYS A 63 20.33 10.69 -3.55
N GLY A 64 20.77 9.52 -3.12
CA GLY A 64 19.93 8.44 -2.61
C GLY A 64 19.26 8.72 -1.27
N LEU A 65 19.48 9.91 -0.68
CA LEU A 65 18.94 10.33 0.61
C LEU A 65 19.42 9.45 1.77
N LEU A 66 20.60 8.85 1.64
CA LEU A 66 21.24 8.00 2.66
C LEU A 66 22.41 8.71 3.35
N GLY A 67 22.76 9.91 2.90
CA GLY A 67 23.79 10.74 3.51
C GLY A 67 23.36 11.35 4.85
N PRO A 68 24.33 11.78 5.69
CA PRO A 68 24.06 12.32 7.03
C PRO A 68 23.20 13.59 7.01
N LYS A 69 23.23 14.37 5.93
CA LYS A 69 22.41 15.58 5.75
C LYS A 69 20.93 15.26 5.47
N SER A 70 20.62 14.04 5.05
CA SER A 70 19.29 13.63 4.61
C SER A 70 18.49 12.91 5.71
N GLN A 71 19.06 12.72 6.91
CA GLN A 71 18.47 11.91 7.99
C GLN A 71 17.01 12.26 8.31
N LEU A 72 16.66 13.56 8.35
CA LEU A 72 15.27 13.98 8.59
C LEU A 72 14.33 13.49 7.48
N LEU A 73 14.76 13.60 6.23
CA LEU A 73 13.98 13.16 5.07
C LEU A 73 13.90 11.64 5.04
N THR A 74 15.00 10.93 5.29
CA THR A 74 15.02 9.46 5.41
C THR A 74 14.03 8.99 6.48
N HIS A 75 14.06 9.62 7.66
CA HIS A 75 13.14 9.29 8.75
C HIS A 75 11.68 9.54 8.34
N THR A 76 11.40 10.68 7.70
CA THR A 76 10.06 11.00 7.20
C THR A 76 9.57 9.97 6.19
N LEU A 77 10.44 9.55 5.25
CA LEU A 77 10.13 8.51 4.29
C LEU A 77 9.88 7.16 4.97
N SER A 78 10.68 6.78 5.96
CA SER A 78 10.46 5.57 6.75
C SER A 78 9.10 5.58 7.43
N THR A 79 8.74 6.67 8.12
CA THR A 79 7.42 6.82 8.73
C THR A 79 6.30 6.76 7.70
N LEU A 80 6.48 7.41 6.55
CA LEU A 80 5.50 7.36 5.47
C LEU A 80 5.29 5.93 4.95
N PHE A 81 6.38 5.17 4.73
CA PHE A 81 6.28 3.78 4.31
C PHE A 81 5.59 2.90 5.37
N GLU A 82 5.88 3.10 6.65
CA GLU A 82 5.17 2.40 7.73
C GLU A 82 3.67 2.69 7.69
N VAL A 83 3.27 3.95 7.49
CA VAL A 83 1.87 4.34 7.35
C VAL A 83 1.24 3.67 6.12
N ILE A 84 1.93 3.63 4.98
CA ILE A 84 1.43 2.96 3.77
C ILE A 84 1.25 1.45 4.00
N LEU A 85 2.19 0.79 4.69
CA LEU A 85 2.11 -0.63 5.01
C LEU A 85 0.96 -0.93 5.99
N ARG A 86 0.77 -0.08 7.01
CA ARG A 86 -0.37 -0.18 7.93
C ARG A 86 -1.69 0.02 7.19
N PHE A 87 -1.76 1.02 6.32
CA PHE A 87 -2.93 1.26 5.49
C PHE A 87 -3.26 0.06 4.60
N ARG A 88 -2.25 -0.59 3.99
CA ARG A 88 -2.46 -1.82 3.23
C ARG A 88 -3.16 -2.89 4.08
N GLY A 89 -2.64 -3.18 5.27
CA GLY A 89 -3.24 -4.18 6.16
C GLY A 89 -4.67 -3.82 6.60
N PHE A 90 -4.93 -2.54 6.87
CA PHE A 90 -6.28 -2.05 7.17
C PHE A 90 -7.21 -2.20 5.96
N ALA A 91 -6.76 -1.80 4.77
CA ALA A 91 -7.54 -1.88 3.55
C ALA A 91 -7.90 -3.33 3.22
N ASP A 92 -6.96 -4.27 3.36
CA ASP A 92 -7.20 -5.70 3.14
C ASP A 92 -8.33 -6.22 4.06
N ARG A 93 -8.29 -5.91 5.37
CA ARG A 93 -9.38 -6.26 6.31
C ARG A 93 -10.72 -5.62 5.94
N LEU A 94 -10.70 -4.34 5.57
CA LEU A 94 -11.91 -3.62 5.16
C LEU A 94 -12.54 -4.22 3.90
N TYR A 95 -11.72 -4.63 2.92
CA TYR A 95 -12.22 -5.27 1.70
C TYR A 95 -12.80 -6.67 1.98
N GLU A 96 -12.16 -7.45 2.86
CA GLU A 96 -12.67 -8.75 3.29
C GLU A 96 -14.01 -8.62 4.01
N ALA A 97 -14.11 -7.71 4.97
CA ALA A 97 -15.35 -7.34 5.64
C ALA A 97 -16.48 -6.96 4.67
N ALA A 98 -16.17 -6.08 3.72
CA ALA A 98 -17.14 -5.60 2.75
C ALA A 98 -17.61 -6.73 1.82
N ARG A 99 -16.69 -7.63 1.44
CA ARG A 99 -17.00 -8.81 0.62
C ARG A 99 -17.93 -9.74 1.37
N ASP A 100 -17.64 -10.04 2.63
CA ASP A 100 -18.45 -10.95 3.46
C ASP A 100 -19.84 -10.38 3.71
N ALA A 101 -19.96 -9.10 4.05
CA ALA A 101 -21.26 -8.44 4.20
C ALA A 101 -22.09 -8.48 2.90
N THR A 102 -21.43 -8.31 1.74
CA THR A 102 -22.10 -8.39 0.43
C THR A 102 -22.57 -9.82 0.14
N MET A 103 -21.73 -10.82 0.41
CA MET A 103 -22.08 -12.24 0.24
C MET A 103 -23.25 -12.63 1.13
N ARG A 104 -23.25 -12.21 2.41
CA ARG A 104 -24.36 -12.47 3.34
C ARG A 104 -25.67 -11.88 2.84
N ARG A 105 -25.66 -10.65 2.32
CA ARG A 105 -26.84 -10.00 1.73
C ARG A 105 -27.36 -10.77 0.50
N GLN A 106 -26.47 -11.22 -0.38
CA GLN A 106 -26.85 -12.03 -1.55
C GLN A 106 -27.47 -13.37 -1.13
N LEU A 107 -26.87 -14.07 -0.16
CA LEU A 107 -27.42 -15.32 0.37
C LEU A 107 -28.78 -15.13 1.05
N ALA A 108 -28.97 -14.03 1.79
CA ALA A 108 -30.25 -13.69 2.40
C ALA A 108 -31.32 -13.45 1.33
N GLN A 109 -31.00 -12.72 0.26
CA GLN A 109 -31.90 -12.51 -0.89
C GLN A 109 -32.33 -13.82 -1.54
N LEU A 110 -31.38 -14.73 -1.84
CA LEU A 110 -31.68 -16.04 -2.41
C LEU A 110 -32.59 -16.89 -1.49
N ARG A 111 -32.40 -16.81 -0.17
CA ARG A 111 -33.26 -17.51 0.80
C ARG A 111 -34.68 -16.96 0.81
N VAL A 112 -34.84 -15.64 0.70
CA VAL A 112 -36.16 -15.00 0.61
C VAL A 112 -36.85 -15.40 -0.69
N GLU A 113 -36.13 -15.43 -1.82
CA GLU A 113 -36.65 -15.88 -3.12
C GLU A 113 -37.12 -17.34 -3.08
N GLN A 114 -36.29 -18.26 -2.55
CA GLN A 114 -36.68 -19.67 -2.41
C GLN A 114 -37.92 -19.84 -1.52
N ARG A 115 -38.03 -19.11 -0.40
CA ARG A 115 -39.21 -19.17 0.47
C ARG A 115 -40.46 -18.62 -0.22
N ALA A 116 -40.32 -17.58 -1.04
CA ALA A 116 -41.41 -17.04 -1.85
C ALA A 116 -41.91 -18.07 -2.88
N GLU A 117 -41.01 -18.83 -3.52
CA GLU A 117 -41.38 -19.97 -4.39
C GLU A 117 -42.13 -21.06 -3.61
N GLU A 118 -41.73 -21.33 -2.37
CA GLU A 118 -42.40 -22.28 -1.46
C GLU A 118 -43.69 -21.73 -0.81
N SER A 119 -44.13 -20.52 -1.17
CA SER A 119 -45.29 -19.82 -0.57
C SER A 119 -45.22 -19.65 0.96
N ARG A 120 -44.01 -19.65 1.55
CA ARG A 120 -43.78 -19.41 2.98
C ARG A 120 -43.44 -17.93 3.21
N TRP A 121 -44.31 -17.21 3.92
CA TRP A 121 -44.16 -15.77 4.22
C TRP A 121 -43.91 -15.52 5.70
N GLY A 122 -43.04 -14.55 6.04
CA GLY A 122 -42.75 -14.10 7.41
C GLY A 122 -41.26 -14.16 7.79
N SER A 123 -40.91 -13.57 8.94
CA SER A 123 -39.54 -13.56 9.50
C SER A 123 -39.35 -14.69 10.53
N LEU A 124 -38.17 -15.31 10.56
CA LEU A 124 -37.81 -16.25 11.64
C LEU A 124 -37.31 -15.48 12.88
N PRO A 125 -37.46 -16.04 14.10
CA PRO A 125 -36.89 -15.44 15.30
C PRO A 125 -35.36 -15.29 15.15
N GLY A 126 -34.86 -14.05 15.26
CA GLY A 126 -33.44 -13.73 15.08
C GLY A 126 -33.05 -13.26 13.67
N GLU A 127 -33.98 -13.27 12.70
CA GLU A 127 -33.76 -12.64 11.40
C GLU A 127 -34.13 -11.14 11.43
N ASP A 128 -33.27 -10.30 10.89
CA ASP A 128 -33.58 -8.90 10.61
C ASP A 128 -34.57 -8.77 9.43
N ALA A 129 -35.05 -7.55 9.15
CA ALA A 129 -36.02 -7.28 8.09
C ALA A 129 -35.54 -7.66 6.68
N ALA A 130 -34.25 -8.00 6.51
CA ALA A 130 -33.65 -8.48 5.26
C ALA A 130 -33.41 -10.00 5.25
N GLY A 131 -33.82 -10.75 6.28
CA GLY A 131 -33.58 -12.19 6.39
C GLY A 131 -32.14 -12.56 6.75
N GLY A 132 -31.35 -11.61 7.26
CA GLY A 132 -30.01 -11.83 7.83
C GLY A 132 -30.09 -12.10 9.33
N ASP A 133 -29.07 -12.73 9.93
CA ASP A 133 -29.03 -13.08 11.36
C ASP A 133 -28.86 -11.88 12.33
N GLY A 134 -28.92 -10.65 11.83
CA GLY A 134 -28.91 -9.40 12.61
C GLY A 134 -27.61 -9.12 13.36
N LEU A 135 -26.60 -9.99 13.27
CA LEU A 135 -25.34 -9.89 13.98
C LEU A 135 -24.20 -9.67 12.97
N LEU A 136 -23.65 -8.45 12.98
CA LEU A 136 -22.18 -8.39 12.91
C LEU A 136 -21.72 -9.26 14.08
N SER A 137 -20.89 -10.29 13.85
CA SER A 137 -20.37 -11.02 15.02
C SER A 137 -19.66 -9.99 15.89
N ASP A 138 -19.89 -10.02 17.20
CA ASP A 138 -19.19 -9.10 18.12
C ASP A 138 -17.67 -9.19 17.93
N ASP A 139 -17.17 -10.37 17.54
CA ASP A 139 -15.79 -10.61 17.09
C ASP A 139 -15.36 -9.68 15.94
N PHE A 140 -16.20 -9.49 14.92
CA PHE A 140 -15.90 -8.62 13.78
C PHE A 140 -15.84 -7.13 14.18
N VAL A 141 -16.70 -6.72 15.12
CA VAL A 141 -16.73 -5.33 15.63
C VAL A 141 -15.52 -5.04 16.52
N GLU A 142 -15.07 -6.02 17.31
CA GLU A 142 -13.85 -5.91 18.11
C GLU A 142 -12.58 -6.00 17.25
N GLU A 143 -12.55 -6.82 16.21
CA GLU A 143 -11.42 -6.93 15.28
C GLU A 143 -11.21 -5.66 14.43
N MET A 144 -12.27 -4.89 14.18
CA MET A 144 -12.19 -3.58 13.51
C MET A 144 -11.67 -2.43 14.39
N LYS A 145 -11.69 -2.59 15.72
CA LYS A 145 -11.19 -1.58 16.67
C LYS A 145 -9.68 -1.69 16.92
N THR A 146 -9.04 -2.75 16.42
CA THR A 146 -7.62 -3.07 16.64
C THR A 146 -6.78 -2.86 15.37
#